data_AF-A0AAJ0V8N4-F1
#
_entry.id   AF-A0AAJ0V8N4-F1
#
_cell.length_a   1.000
_cell.length_b   1.000
_cell.length_c   1.000
_cell.angle_alpha   90.00
_cell.angle_beta   90.00
_cell.angle_gamma   90.00
#
_symmetry.space_group_name_H-M   'P 1'
#
loop_
_entity.id
_entity.type
_entity.pdbx_description
1 polymer ?
#
loop_
_entity_poly.entity_id
_entity_poly.type
_entity_poly.pdbx_seq_one_letter_code
_entity_poly.pdbx_strand_id
1 'polypeptide(L)'
;MSRPISFARGGLGALVVASAASALVAGATGYVNGQRAGARAADAKLAAVERRHADALRDAAESARAQEREGTLRANRLAADLFTANAHHALEADALKRRIARVTRQYRPTPDARPEALPRCVFTDGFVGVWNAAAGRDAARLPEADPAAGAAAPAGSADDADSGVRADDVLANHVDNARRSRNIEAQLNTLIDWLEGSGQ
;
A
#
# COMPACT_ATOMS: atom_id res chain seq x y z
N MET A 1 -32.12 104.27 44.10
CA MET A 1 -31.51 102.98 44.48
C MET A 1 -32.34 101.85 43.89
N SER A 2 -31.65 100.84 43.34
CA SER A 2 -32.10 99.48 42.97
C SER A 2 -33.15 99.26 41.88
N ARG A 3 -32.67 98.68 40.76
CA ARG A 3 -33.40 97.81 39.83
C ARG A 3 -33.91 96.53 40.55
N PRO A 4 -34.91 95.82 40.00
CA PRO A 4 -34.58 94.44 39.65
C PRO A 4 -35.04 94.03 38.25
N ILE A 5 -34.03 93.50 37.57
CA ILE A 5 -33.98 92.57 36.44
C ILE A 5 -35.14 91.55 36.50
N SER A 6 -36.05 91.59 35.51
CA SER A 6 -36.99 90.50 35.22
C SER A 6 -36.42 89.65 34.08
N PHE A 7 -35.54 88.71 34.44
CA PHE A 7 -35.10 87.62 33.56
C PHE A 7 -35.14 86.35 34.41
N ALA A 8 -36.23 85.57 34.36
CA ALA A 8 -36.23 84.27 35.04
C ALA A 8 -37.13 83.18 34.44
N ARG A 9 -38.14 83.51 33.63
CA ARG A 9 -39.07 82.48 33.12
C ARG A 9 -38.74 81.95 31.71
N GLY A 10 -38.07 82.75 30.86
CA GLY A 10 -37.62 82.31 29.54
C GLY A 10 -36.37 81.44 29.55
N GLY A 11 -35.48 81.63 30.54
CA GLY A 11 -34.21 80.90 30.64
C GLY A 11 -34.36 79.43 31.06
N LEU A 12 -35.33 79.11 31.90
CA LEU A 12 -35.55 77.75 32.42
C LEU A 12 -36.13 76.80 31.37
N GLY A 13 -37.09 77.26 30.55
CA GLY A 13 -37.66 76.46 29.46
C GLY A 13 -36.65 76.17 28.35
N ALA A 14 -35.84 77.16 27.98
CA ALA A 14 -34.78 76.98 26.99
C ALA A 14 -33.69 75.99 27.47
N LEU A 15 -33.36 75.99 28.77
CA LEU A 15 -32.37 75.09 29.35
C LEU A 15 -32.83 73.62 29.35
N VAL A 16 -34.12 73.37 29.63
CA VAL A 16 -34.72 72.03 29.63
C VAL A 16 -34.83 71.48 28.20
N VAL A 17 -35.20 72.32 27.23
CA VAL A 17 -35.22 71.91 25.82
C VAL A 17 -33.81 71.66 25.28
N ALA A 18 -32.84 72.50 25.64
CA ALA A 18 -31.44 72.30 25.26
C ALA A 18 -30.83 71.03 25.87
N SER A 19 -31.16 70.71 27.13
CA SER A 19 -30.68 69.48 27.78
C SER A 19 -31.33 68.22 27.20
N ALA A 20 -32.64 68.25 26.91
CA ALA A 20 -33.35 67.16 26.25
C ALA A 20 -32.83 66.92 24.82
N ALA A 21 -32.61 67.99 24.03
CA ALA A 21 -32.01 67.89 22.70
C ALA A 21 -30.58 67.34 22.75
N SER A 22 -29.77 67.76 23.72
CA SER A 22 -28.41 67.24 23.92
C SER A 22 -28.42 65.75 24.29
N ALA A 23 -29.37 65.32 25.13
CA ALA A 23 -29.53 63.91 25.48
C ALA A 23 -29.93 63.05 24.28
N LEU A 24 -30.84 63.54 23.41
CA LEU A 24 -31.23 62.85 22.18
C LEU A 24 -30.07 62.74 21.17
N VAL A 25 -29.30 63.81 20.98
CA VAL A 25 -28.13 63.81 20.11
C VAL A 25 -27.04 62.89 20.66
N ALA A 26 -26.78 62.93 21.97
CA ALA A 26 -25.84 62.02 22.62
C ALA A 26 -26.28 60.54 22.48
N GLY A 27 -27.58 60.26 22.66
CA GLY A 27 -28.16 58.93 22.48
C GLY A 27 -28.08 58.43 21.04
N ALA A 28 -28.42 59.27 20.05
CA ALA A 28 -28.33 58.91 18.64
C ALA A 28 -26.88 58.68 18.19
N THR A 29 -25.95 59.53 18.64
CA THR A 29 -24.52 59.39 18.34
C THR A 29 -23.94 58.14 19.00
N GLY A 30 -24.33 57.86 20.25
CA GLY A 30 -23.97 56.64 20.97
C GLY A 30 -24.50 55.38 20.27
N TYR A 31 -25.76 55.40 19.81
CA TYR A 31 -26.37 54.29 19.08
C TYR A 31 -25.66 53.99 17.76
N VAL A 32 -25.40 55.02 16.94
CA VAL A 32 -24.70 54.85 15.66
C VAL A 32 -23.26 54.39 15.86
N ASN A 33 -22.55 54.93 16.85
CA ASN A 33 -21.20 54.50 17.18
C ASN A 33 -21.17 53.07 17.71
N GLY A 34 -22.15 52.68 18.53
CA GLY A 34 -22.33 51.31 19.03
C GLY A 34 -22.59 50.32 17.91
N GLN A 35 -23.51 50.63 16.99
CA GLN A 35 -23.80 49.79 15.82
C GLN A 35 -22.57 49.61 14.92
N ARG A 36 -21.83 50.70 14.65
CA ARG A 36 -20.59 50.63 13.86
C ARG A 36 -19.48 49.84 14.56
N ALA A 37 -19.32 50.02 15.87
CA ALA A 37 -18.35 49.25 16.66
C ALA A 37 -18.72 47.77 16.69
N GLY A 38 -20.01 47.45 16.85
CA GLY A 38 -20.54 46.09 16.80
C GLY A 38 -20.33 45.41 15.45
N ALA A 39 -20.64 46.10 14.35
CA ALA A 39 -20.41 45.61 12.99
C ALA A 39 -18.92 45.30 12.74
N ARG A 40 -18.01 46.23 13.09
CA ARG A 40 -16.56 45.99 12.96
C ARG A 40 -16.08 44.82 13.81
N ALA A 41 -16.61 44.66 15.02
CA ALA A 41 -16.26 43.55 15.90
C ALA A 41 -16.79 42.21 15.35
N ALA A 42 -17.98 42.21 14.72
CA ALA A 42 -18.54 41.04 14.05
C ALA A 42 -17.71 40.65 12.81
N ASP A 43 -17.39 41.61 11.95
CA ASP A 43 -16.56 41.40 10.75
C ASP A 43 -15.17 40.87 11.13
N ALA A 44 -14.56 41.43 12.18
CA ALA A 44 -13.27 40.97 12.69
C ALA A 44 -13.35 39.52 13.22
N LYS A 45 -14.43 39.15 13.91
CA LYS A 45 -14.64 37.76 14.37
C LYS A 45 -14.87 36.81 13.20
N LEU A 46 -15.68 37.21 12.21
CA LEU A 46 -15.93 36.41 11.02
C LEU A 46 -14.64 36.18 10.23
N ALA A 47 -13.88 37.24 9.96
CA ALA A 47 -12.58 37.14 9.30
C ALA A 47 -11.59 36.27 10.10
N ALA A 48 -11.60 36.32 11.43
CA ALA A 48 -10.77 35.46 12.26
C ALA A 48 -11.17 33.98 12.17
N VAL A 49 -12.49 33.68 12.12
CA VAL A 49 -13.00 32.32 11.94
C VAL A 49 -12.66 31.80 10.54
N GLU A 50 -12.90 32.60 9.50
CA GLU A 50 -12.57 32.24 8.11
C GLU A 50 -11.08 31.96 7.94
N ARG A 51 -10.21 32.79 8.52
CA ARG A 51 -8.76 32.56 8.52
C ARG A 51 -8.39 31.26 9.22
N ARG A 52 -8.93 31.01 10.42
CA ARG A 52 -8.68 29.75 11.14
C ARG A 52 -9.14 28.53 10.35
N HIS A 53 -10.29 28.62 9.66
CA HIS A 53 -10.75 27.55 8.79
C HIS A 53 -9.85 27.37 7.57
N ALA A 54 -9.45 28.47 6.93
CA ALA A 54 -8.55 28.42 5.77
C ALA A 54 -7.18 27.83 6.14
N ASP A 55 -6.63 28.21 7.29
CA ASP A 55 -5.36 27.68 7.79
C ASP A 55 -5.50 26.21 8.19
N ALA A 56 -6.57 25.82 8.90
CA ALA A 56 -6.83 24.42 9.24
C ALA A 56 -6.99 23.51 8.00
N LEU A 57 -7.67 24.00 6.95
CA LEU A 57 -7.79 23.28 5.68
C LEU A 57 -6.44 23.18 4.96
N ARG A 58 -5.61 24.22 5.02
CA ARG A 58 -4.27 24.23 4.43
C ARG A 58 -3.36 23.22 5.13
N ASP A 59 -3.34 23.23 6.45
CA ASP A 59 -2.58 22.30 7.29
C ASP A 59 -3.02 20.84 7.05
N ALA A 60 -4.33 20.60 6.99
CA ALA A 60 -4.87 19.27 6.68
C ALA A 60 -4.47 18.79 5.28
N ALA A 61 -4.54 19.67 4.27
CA ALA A 61 -4.13 19.33 2.91
C ALA A 61 -2.62 19.09 2.80
N GLU A 62 -1.79 19.86 3.51
CA GLU A 62 -0.35 19.67 3.56
C GLU A 62 0.03 18.36 4.24
N SER A 63 -0.62 18.03 5.36
CA SER A 63 -0.44 16.75 6.05
C SER A 63 -0.85 15.56 5.17
N ALA A 64 -2.01 15.63 4.52
CA ALA A 64 -2.47 14.59 3.60
C ALA A 64 -1.48 14.39 2.43
N ARG A 65 -0.98 15.47 1.83
CA ARG A 65 0.05 15.39 0.77
C ARG A 65 1.37 14.83 1.28
N ALA A 66 1.76 15.13 2.51
CA ALA A 66 2.97 14.58 3.10
C ALA A 66 2.86 13.06 3.29
N GLN A 67 1.72 12.59 3.82
CA GLN A 67 1.42 11.17 3.98
C GLN A 67 1.37 10.45 2.62
N GLU A 68 0.73 11.04 1.62
CA GLU A 68 0.67 10.49 0.26
C GLU A 68 2.06 10.36 -0.36
N ARG A 69 2.92 11.38 -0.23
CA ARG A 69 4.30 11.34 -0.72
C ARG A 69 5.11 10.25 -0.03
N GLU A 70 4.99 10.13 1.29
CA GLU A 70 5.69 9.10 2.04
C GLU A 70 5.24 7.69 1.60
N GLY A 71 3.94 7.46 1.49
CA GLY A 71 3.37 6.20 1.00
C GLY A 71 3.85 5.88 -0.41
N THR A 72 3.90 6.87 -1.30
CA THR A 72 4.39 6.71 -2.68
C THR A 72 5.87 6.34 -2.72
N LEU A 73 6.72 7.04 -1.96
CA LEU A 73 8.16 6.76 -1.89
C LEU A 73 8.42 5.35 -1.36
N ARG A 74 7.66 4.94 -0.35
CA ARG A 74 7.75 3.60 0.23
C ARG A 74 7.31 2.52 -0.76
N ALA A 75 6.16 2.69 -1.41
CA ALA A 75 5.68 1.77 -2.42
C ALA A 75 6.69 1.62 -3.58
N ASN A 76 7.27 2.73 -4.05
CA ASN A 76 8.29 2.71 -5.10
C ASN A 76 9.55 1.95 -4.66
N ARG A 77 10.00 2.13 -3.42
CA ARG A 77 11.16 1.41 -2.88
C ARG A 77 10.89 -0.10 -2.82
N LEU A 78 9.78 -0.50 -2.22
CA LEU A 78 9.37 -1.90 -2.12
C LEU A 78 9.22 -2.56 -3.50
N ALA A 79 8.65 -1.84 -4.47
CA ALA A 79 8.56 -2.31 -5.85
C ALA A 79 9.94 -2.51 -6.50
N ALA A 80 10.88 -1.60 -6.27
CA ALA A 80 12.24 -1.71 -6.78
C ALA A 80 13.01 -2.88 -6.16
N ASP A 81 12.85 -3.09 -4.85
CA ASP A 81 13.47 -4.20 -4.12
C ASP A 81 12.92 -5.55 -4.61
N LEU A 82 11.59 -5.65 -4.79
CA LEU A 82 10.94 -6.83 -5.37
C LEU A 82 11.41 -7.12 -6.80
N PHE A 83 11.53 -6.09 -7.64
CA PHE A 83 12.06 -6.25 -9.00
C PHE A 83 13.50 -6.79 -8.98
N THR A 84 14.34 -6.25 -8.10
CA THR A 84 15.73 -6.67 -7.92
C THR A 84 15.82 -8.13 -7.46
N ALA A 85 15.02 -8.53 -6.48
CA ALA A 85 14.95 -9.92 -6.01
C ALA A 85 14.54 -10.89 -7.13
N ASN A 86 13.49 -10.55 -7.88
CA ASN A 86 13.03 -11.36 -9.01
C ASN A 86 14.08 -11.48 -10.13
N ALA A 87 14.82 -10.40 -10.41
CA ALA A 87 15.91 -10.41 -11.38
C ALA A 87 17.05 -11.31 -10.90
N HIS A 88 17.43 -11.23 -9.62
CA HIS A 88 18.43 -12.11 -9.03
C HIS A 88 18.03 -13.59 -9.14
N HIS A 89 16.81 -13.94 -8.74
CA HIS A 89 16.30 -15.31 -8.85
C HIS A 89 16.29 -15.83 -10.30
N ALA A 90 16.04 -14.95 -11.29
CA ALA A 90 16.12 -15.31 -12.70
C ALA A 90 17.56 -15.65 -13.11
N LEU A 91 18.53 -14.81 -12.75
CA LEU A 91 19.94 -15.04 -13.05
C LEU A 91 20.46 -16.33 -12.40
N GLU A 92 20.09 -16.60 -11.16
CA GLU A 92 20.44 -17.84 -10.46
C GLU A 92 19.84 -19.07 -11.14
N ALA A 93 18.56 -19.01 -11.51
CA ALA A 93 17.89 -20.10 -12.22
C ALA A 93 18.57 -20.39 -13.56
N ASP A 94 18.91 -19.35 -14.32
CA ASP A 94 19.63 -19.51 -15.60
C ASP A 94 21.03 -20.09 -15.40
N ALA A 95 21.75 -19.67 -14.34
CA ALA A 95 23.04 -20.23 -13.99
C ALA A 95 22.95 -21.72 -13.62
N LEU A 96 21.90 -22.12 -12.88
CA LEU A 96 21.62 -23.51 -12.54
C LEU A 96 21.28 -24.32 -13.80
N LYS A 97 20.40 -23.81 -14.67
CA LYS A 97 20.02 -24.46 -15.94
C LYS A 97 21.21 -24.75 -16.83
N ARG A 98 22.16 -23.82 -16.94
CA ARG A 98 23.41 -24.04 -17.70
C ARG A 98 24.27 -25.18 -17.14
N ARG A 99 24.14 -25.51 -15.84
CA ARG A 99 24.88 -26.61 -15.20
C ARG A 99 24.18 -27.97 -15.35
N ILE A 100 22.89 -28.00 -15.69
CA ILE A 100 22.10 -29.24 -15.78
C ILE A 100 22.74 -30.23 -16.75
N ALA A 101 23.06 -29.79 -17.97
CA ALA A 101 23.68 -30.66 -18.98
C ALA A 101 25.02 -31.27 -18.50
N ARG A 102 25.75 -30.57 -17.64
CA ARG A 102 27.01 -31.08 -17.09
C ARG A 102 26.77 -32.18 -16.05
N VAL A 103 25.76 -32.03 -15.20
CA VAL A 103 25.49 -32.97 -14.09
C VAL A 103 24.63 -34.17 -14.48
N THR A 104 24.08 -34.18 -15.70
CA THR A 104 23.18 -35.24 -16.21
C THR A 104 23.80 -36.10 -17.31
N ARG A 105 25.02 -35.79 -17.78
CA ARG A 105 25.67 -36.51 -18.89
C ARG A 105 26.74 -37.49 -18.48
N GLN A 106 27.48 -37.21 -17.42
CA GLN A 106 28.63 -38.01 -17.00
C GLN A 106 28.62 -38.16 -15.49
N TYR A 107 29.11 -39.31 -15.02
CA TYR A 107 29.37 -39.54 -13.61
C TYR A 107 30.75 -40.15 -13.41
N ARG A 108 31.22 -40.13 -12.17
CA ARG A 108 32.48 -40.74 -11.78
C ARG A 108 32.18 -41.72 -10.64
N PRO A 109 32.38 -43.04 -10.82
CA PRO A 109 32.05 -44.03 -9.80
C PRO A 109 32.82 -43.87 -8.48
N THR A 110 34.09 -43.46 -8.58
CA THR A 110 34.96 -43.15 -7.44
C THR A 110 35.71 -41.85 -7.71
N PRO A 111 36.15 -41.07 -6.70
CA PRO A 111 36.81 -39.78 -6.92
C PRO A 111 38.01 -39.82 -7.87
N ASP A 112 38.74 -40.94 -7.95
CA ASP A 112 39.93 -41.10 -8.80
C ASP A 112 39.65 -41.74 -10.17
N ALA A 113 38.43 -42.26 -10.41
CA ALA A 113 38.08 -42.88 -11.69
C ALA A 113 37.95 -41.87 -12.83
N ARG A 114 38.03 -42.32 -14.08
CA ARG A 114 37.72 -41.46 -15.23
C ARG A 114 36.19 -41.21 -15.29
N PRO A 115 35.73 -40.03 -15.73
CA PRO A 115 34.31 -39.80 -15.98
C PRO A 115 33.80 -40.78 -17.06
N GLU A 116 32.64 -41.37 -16.81
CA GLU A 116 31.93 -42.25 -17.72
C GLU A 116 30.51 -41.72 -17.99
N ALA A 117 29.88 -42.17 -19.08
CA ALA A 117 28.54 -41.72 -19.44
C ALA A 117 27.53 -42.15 -18.37
N LEU A 118 26.65 -41.22 -17.97
CA LEU A 118 25.60 -41.53 -17.01
C LEU A 118 24.62 -42.55 -17.64
N PRO A 119 24.32 -43.67 -16.96
CA PRO A 119 23.29 -44.60 -17.42
C PRO A 119 21.96 -43.88 -17.63
N ARG A 120 21.20 -44.30 -18.65
CA ARG A 120 19.91 -43.68 -18.94
C ARG A 120 18.94 -43.94 -17.78
N CYS A 121 18.51 -42.87 -17.11
CA CYS A 121 17.37 -42.90 -16.21
C CYS A 121 16.08 -42.90 -17.05
N VAL A 122 15.20 -43.88 -16.82
CA VAL A 122 13.91 -44.00 -17.52
C VAL A 122 12.82 -43.51 -16.58
N PHE A 123 12.05 -42.52 -17.02
CA PHE A 123 10.84 -42.06 -16.34
C PHE A 123 9.64 -42.60 -17.11
N THR A 124 8.74 -43.30 -16.42
CA THR A 124 7.58 -43.90 -17.07
C THR A 124 6.44 -42.90 -17.24
N ASP A 125 5.48 -43.20 -18.10
CA ASP A 125 4.26 -42.39 -18.26
C ASP A 125 3.48 -42.26 -16.94
N GLY A 126 3.47 -43.30 -16.11
CA GLY A 126 2.90 -43.26 -14.76
C GLY A 126 3.63 -42.28 -13.83
N PHE A 127 4.96 -42.23 -13.88
CA PHE A 127 5.74 -41.24 -13.12
C PHE A 127 5.35 -39.81 -13.53
N VAL A 128 5.30 -39.53 -14.84
CA VAL A 128 4.95 -38.21 -15.37
C VAL A 128 3.49 -37.86 -15.05
N GLY A 129 2.58 -38.84 -15.08
CA GLY A 129 1.19 -38.66 -14.68
C GLY A 129 1.04 -38.17 -13.24
N VAL A 130 1.67 -38.84 -12.27
CA VAL A 130 1.67 -38.42 -10.86
C VAL A 130 2.32 -37.05 -10.69
N TRP A 131 3.45 -36.80 -11.38
CA TRP A 131 4.14 -35.51 -11.35
C TRP A 131 3.24 -34.36 -11.82
N ASN A 132 2.55 -34.52 -12.96
CA ASN A 132 1.66 -33.50 -13.51
C ASN A 132 0.41 -33.30 -12.65
N ALA A 133 -0.14 -34.37 -12.08
CA ALA A 133 -1.25 -34.28 -11.15
C ALA A 133 -0.87 -33.48 -9.89
N ALA A 134 0.32 -33.73 -9.33
CA ALA A 134 0.84 -32.96 -8.19
C ALA A 134 1.07 -31.48 -8.54
N ALA A 135 1.42 -31.18 -9.79
CA ALA A 135 1.53 -29.80 -10.30
C ALA A 135 0.17 -29.15 -10.62
N GLY A 136 -0.94 -29.85 -10.40
CA GLY A 136 -2.30 -29.38 -10.68
C GLY A 136 -2.64 -29.28 -12.18
N ARG A 137 -1.87 -29.95 -13.04
CA ARG A 137 -2.07 -29.91 -14.50
C ARG A 137 -3.01 -30.99 -15.03
N ASP A 138 -3.18 -32.08 -14.29
CA ASP A 138 -4.02 -33.22 -14.67
C ASP A 138 -4.92 -33.68 -13.51
N ALA A 139 -5.90 -32.86 -13.13
CA ALA A 139 -6.90 -33.24 -12.11
C ALA A 139 -7.78 -34.45 -12.51
N ALA A 140 -7.66 -34.95 -13.75
CA ALA A 140 -8.49 -36.03 -14.29
C ALA A 140 -7.79 -37.40 -14.43
N ARG A 141 -6.53 -37.56 -13.97
CA ARG A 141 -5.77 -38.82 -14.13
C ARG A 141 -5.14 -39.36 -12.84
N LEU A 142 -5.61 -38.95 -11.67
CA LEU A 142 -5.35 -39.73 -10.46
C LEU A 142 -6.45 -40.79 -10.37
N PRO A 143 -6.13 -42.11 -10.41
CA PRO A 143 -6.98 -43.07 -9.76
C PRO A 143 -7.15 -42.56 -8.32
N GLU A 144 -8.39 -42.54 -7.85
CA GLU A 144 -8.73 -42.14 -6.48
C GLU A 144 -7.78 -42.87 -5.52
N ALA A 145 -6.99 -42.10 -4.76
CA ALA A 145 -6.08 -42.69 -3.78
C ALA A 145 -6.94 -43.40 -2.73
N ASP A 146 -6.98 -44.73 -2.79
CA ASP A 146 -7.61 -45.55 -1.77
C ASP A 146 -6.99 -45.20 -0.40
N PRO A 147 -7.77 -44.76 0.59
CA PRO A 147 -7.27 -44.45 1.93
C PRO A 147 -6.63 -45.64 2.65
N ALA A 148 -6.64 -46.84 2.06
CA ALA A 148 -5.86 -48.00 2.49
C ALA A 148 -4.42 -48.08 1.93
N ALA A 149 -3.87 -46.98 1.37
CA ALA A 149 -2.57 -46.92 0.69
C ALA A 149 -1.34 -47.27 1.58
N GLY A 150 -1.17 -48.57 1.85
CA GLY A 150 0.11 -49.21 2.16
C GLY A 150 0.67 -50.03 0.98
N ALA A 151 -0.11 -50.18 -0.10
CA ALA A 151 0.30 -50.87 -1.33
C ALA A 151 -0.01 -49.99 -2.54
N ALA A 152 0.99 -49.80 -3.41
CA ALA A 152 0.81 -49.11 -4.68
C ALA A 152 -0.25 -49.85 -5.51
N ALA A 153 -1.26 -49.12 -6.01
CA ALA A 153 -2.15 -49.65 -7.03
C ALA A 153 -1.31 -50.09 -8.24
N PRO A 154 -1.57 -51.26 -8.84
CA PRO A 154 -0.81 -51.72 -9.98
C PRO A 154 -0.92 -50.71 -11.12
N ALA A 155 0.23 -50.24 -11.62
CA ALA A 155 0.32 -49.41 -12.80
C ALA A 155 -0.29 -50.17 -14.00
N GLY A 156 -1.10 -49.51 -14.83
CA GLY A 156 -1.58 -50.11 -16.07
C GLY A 156 -0.42 -50.33 -17.03
N SER A 157 -0.51 -51.26 -17.99
CA SER A 157 0.58 -51.50 -18.96
C SER A 157 0.97 -50.26 -19.79
N ALA A 158 0.11 -49.25 -19.85
CA ALA A 158 0.39 -47.94 -20.43
C ALA A 158 1.26 -47.04 -19.52
N ASP A 159 1.19 -47.20 -18.20
CA ASP A 159 1.92 -46.38 -17.23
C ASP A 159 3.39 -46.81 -17.10
N ASP A 160 3.73 -48.03 -17.51
CA ASP A 160 5.09 -48.58 -17.54
C ASP A 160 5.89 -48.15 -18.78
N ALA A 161 5.22 -47.55 -19.77
CA ALA A 161 5.86 -47.09 -21.00
C ALA A 161 6.86 -45.96 -20.71
N ASP A 162 7.94 -45.92 -21.49
CA ASP A 162 8.93 -44.85 -21.44
C ASP A 162 8.32 -43.53 -21.92
N SER A 163 8.20 -42.56 -21.02
CA SER A 163 7.60 -41.24 -21.33
C SER A 163 8.46 -40.37 -22.24
N GLY A 164 9.74 -40.72 -22.43
CA GLY A 164 10.71 -39.89 -23.13
C GLY A 164 11.23 -38.70 -22.32
N VAL A 165 10.69 -38.43 -21.13
CA VAL A 165 11.22 -37.42 -20.20
C VAL A 165 12.61 -37.82 -19.74
N ARG A 166 13.52 -36.85 -19.67
CA ARG A 166 14.91 -37.06 -19.28
C ARG A 166 15.22 -36.41 -17.93
N ALA A 167 16.33 -36.82 -17.31
CA ALA A 167 16.76 -36.29 -16.01
C ALA A 167 17.05 -34.77 -16.06
N ASP A 168 17.49 -34.25 -17.20
CA ASP A 168 17.65 -32.83 -17.45
C ASP A 168 16.33 -32.06 -17.48
N ASP A 169 15.27 -32.66 -18.03
CA ASP A 169 13.92 -32.06 -18.02
C ASP A 169 13.38 -31.95 -16.59
N VAL A 170 13.52 -33.02 -15.80
CA VAL A 170 13.10 -33.06 -14.39
C VAL A 170 13.84 -32.01 -13.56
N LEU A 171 15.16 -31.93 -13.72
CA LEU A 171 15.97 -30.95 -12.99
C LEU A 171 15.67 -29.51 -13.45
N ALA A 172 15.41 -29.29 -14.72
CA ALA A 172 15.02 -27.98 -15.25
C ALA A 172 13.66 -27.54 -14.68
N ASN A 173 12.69 -28.45 -14.63
CA ASN A 173 11.39 -28.23 -14.02
C ASN A 173 11.53 -27.86 -12.53
N HIS A 174 12.36 -28.59 -11.78
CA HIS A 174 12.62 -28.28 -10.37
C HIS A 174 13.21 -26.87 -10.19
N VAL A 175 14.18 -26.47 -11.02
CA VAL A 175 14.76 -25.11 -10.99
C VAL A 175 13.70 -24.05 -11.26
N ASP A 176 12.80 -24.27 -12.22
CA ASP A 176 11.72 -23.35 -12.54
C ASP A 176 10.70 -23.23 -11.41
N ASN A 177 10.29 -24.35 -10.81
CA ASN A 177 9.39 -24.35 -9.67
C ASN A 177 10.02 -23.66 -8.45
N ALA A 178 11.29 -23.94 -8.16
CA ALA A 178 12.00 -23.30 -7.05
C ALA A 178 12.11 -21.78 -7.26
N ARG A 179 12.37 -21.31 -8.49
CA ARG A 179 12.34 -19.88 -8.81
C ARG A 179 10.95 -19.29 -8.59
N ARG A 180 9.90 -19.95 -9.06
CA ARG A 180 8.51 -19.50 -8.86
C ARG A 180 8.17 -19.36 -7.39
N SER A 181 8.53 -20.35 -6.56
CA SER A 181 8.29 -20.30 -5.11
C SER A 181 9.01 -19.13 -4.45
N ARG A 182 10.29 -18.90 -4.76
CA ARG A 182 11.04 -17.75 -4.23
C ARG A 182 10.45 -16.40 -4.65
N ASN A 183 9.99 -16.28 -5.89
CA ASN A 183 9.32 -15.06 -6.35
C ASN A 183 8.01 -14.80 -5.59
N ILE A 184 7.22 -15.84 -5.30
CA ILE A 184 5.98 -15.72 -4.51
C ILE A 184 6.32 -15.30 -3.08
N GLU A 185 7.32 -15.93 -2.46
CA GLU A 185 7.79 -15.57 -1.12
C GLU A 185 8.23 -14.10 -1.07
N ALA A 186 9.01 -13.65 -2.05
CA ALA A 186 9.43 -12.25 -2.16
C ALA A 186 8.23 -11.29 -2.29
N GLN A 187 7.22 -11.65 -3.09
CA GLN A 187 5.99 -10.85 -3.21
C GLN A 187 5.22 -10.77 -1.88
N LEU A 188 5.08 -11.89 -1.17
CA LEU A 188 4.38 -11.93 0.11
C LEU A 188 5.11 -11.10 1.17
N ASN A 189 6.44 -11.22 1.26
CA ASN A 189 7.23 -10.40 2.18
C ASN A 189 7.11 -8.91 1.83
N THR A 190 7.16 -8.56 0.55
CA THR A 190 6.97 -7.17 0.10
C THR A 190 5.59 -6.62 0.50
N LEU A 191 4.53 -7.46 0.42
CA LEU A 191 3.18 -7.09 0.84
C LEU A 191 3.10 -6.92 2.36
N ILE A 192 3.74 -7.80 3.13
CA ILE A 192 3.83 -7.70 4.58
C ILE A 192 4.53 -6.40 4.97
N ASP A 193 5.68 -6.10 4.38
CA ASP A 193 6.43 -4.85 4.64
C ASP A 193 5.60 -3.60 4.31
N TRP A 194 4.81 -3.66 3.24
CA TRP A 194 3.89 -2.59 2.89
C TRP A 194 2.79 -2.41 3.94
N LEU A 195 2.16 -3.50 4.38
CA LEU A 195 1.09 -3.49 5.38
C LEU A 195 1.60 -3.06 6.77
N GLU A 196 2.70 -3.64 7.25
CA GLU A 196 3.29 -3.32 8.57
C GLU A 196 3.80 -1.88 8.61
N GLY A 197 4.35 -1.39 7.50
CA GLY A 197 4.68 0.02 7.38
C GLY A 197 3.42 0.90 7.42
N SER A 198 2.31 0.48 6.82
CA SER A 198 1.08 1.29 6.72
C SER A 198 0.29 1.43 8.03
N GLY A 199 0.63 0.64 9.05
CA GLY A 199 -0.02 0.63 10.37
C GLY A 199 0.60 1.53 11.45
N GLN A 200 1.67 2.27 11.12
CA GLN A 200 2.29 3.30 11.98
C GLN A 200 1.92 4.70 11.50
#